data_AF-C0PUB0-F1
#
_entry.id   AF-C0PUB0-F1
#
_cell.length_a   1.000
_cell.length_b   1.000
_cell.length_c   1.000
_cell.angle_alpha   90.00
_cell.angle_beta   90.00
_cell.angle_gamma   90.00
#
_symmetry.space_group_name_H-M   'P 1'
#
loop_
_entity.id
_entity.type
_entity.pdbx_description
1 polymer ?
#
loop_
_entity_poly.entity_id
_entity_poly.type
_entity_poly.pdbx_seq_one_letter_code
_entity_poly.pdbx_strand_id
1 'polypeptide(L)'
;DECVTGTHTCSVTESCFNVQGGFRCLSFECPPNYRQAGEIRARVERSDTIRCVKSCQPNDIGCVLDPVHSVSHTVISLPTFREFTKPEEIVFLRTMSPAHSSPQLSSDIVFDILEGNVQNSFDIVKRQEHGMIVGVVRQVKPLIGSLNMVLKLAMNYVTSGVVSHRNIVNVHIFVSEFWF
;
A
#
# COMPACT_ATOMS: atom_id res chain seq x y z
N ASP A 1 -4.40 -20.96 -10.48
CA ASP A 1 -3.23 -20.34 -9.84
C ASP A 1 -2.04 -20.58 -10.74
N GLU A 2 -1.94 -19.70 -11.71
CA GLU A 2 -1.04 -19.70 -12.84
C GLU A 2 0.37 -19.28 -12.41
N CYS A 3 0.46 -18.49 -11.33
CA CYS A 3 1.74 -18.08 -10.75
C CYS A 3 2.43 -19.22 -10.00
N VAL A 4 1.69 -20.07 -9.27
CA VAL A 4 2.27 -21.26 -8.59
C VAL A 4 2.61 -22.34 -9.61
N THR A 5 1.76 -22.57 -10.61
CA THR A 5 1.98 -23.60 -11.62
C THR A 5 2.97 -23.20 -12.71
N GLY A 6 3.40 -21.94 -12.74
CA GLY A 6 4.32 -21.42 -13.76
C GLY A 6 3.72 -21.40 -15.17
N THR A 7 2.39 -21.37 -15.28
CA THR A 7 1.67 -21.35 -16.57
C THR A 7 1.38 -19.92 -17.05
N HIS A 8 1.83 -18.91 -16.30
CA HIS A 8 1.72 -17.50 -16.69
C HIS A 8 2.65 -17.15 -17.87
N THR A 9 2.34 -16.08 -18.57
CA THR A 9 3.12 -15.56 -19.71
C THR A 9 3.93 -14.30 -19.38
N CYS A 10 4.10 -13.97 -18.10
CA CYS A 10 4.88 -12.82 -17.65
C CYS A 10 6.34 -12.87 -18.11
N SER A 11 6.89 -11.70 -18.44
CA SER A 11 8.30 -11.53 -18.78
C SER A 11 9.21 -11.69 -17.56
N VAL A 12 10.52 -11.80 -17.80
CA VAL A 12 11.55 -11.97 -16.75
C VAL A 12 11.62 -10.78 -15.80
N THR A 13 11.23 -9.59 -16.26
CA THR A 13 11.19 -8.35 -15.48
C THR A 13 9.87 -8.14 -14.74
N GLU A 14 8.88 -9.00 -14.98
CA GLU A 14 7.57 -8.93 -14.35
C GLU A 14 7.40 -9.98 -13.26
N SER A 15 6.60 -9.63 -12.25
CA SER A 15 6.13 -10.55 -11.23
C SER A 15 4.70 -10.99 -11.54
N CYS A 16 4.44 -12.30 -11.44
CA CYS A 16 3.09 -12.84 -11.58
C CYS A 16 2.29 -12.66 -10.28
N PHE A 17 1.09 -12.12 -10.40
CA PHE A 17 0.11 -12.00 -9.32
C PHE A 17 -1.21 -12.65 -9.74
N ASN A 18 -1.71 -13.60 -8.95
CA ASN A 18 -3.01 -14.19 -9.24
C ASN A 18 -4.12 -13.24 -8.83
N VAL A 19 -5.07 -13.07 -9.73
CA VAL A 19 -6.33 -12.39 -9.47
C VAL A 19 -7.44 -13.40 -9.61
N GLN A 20 -8.58 -13.15 -9.00
CA GLN A 20 -9.71 -14.03 -9.23
C GLN A 20 -10.09 -13.99 -10.73
N GLY A 21 -10.14 -15.17 -11.36
CA GLY A 21 -10.35 -15.32 -12.80
C GLY A 21 -9.10 -15.33 -13.67
N GLY A 22 -7.88 -15.24 -13.11
CA GLY A 22 -6.65 -15.42 -13.87
C GLY A 22 -5.40 -14.85 -13.18
N PHE A 23 -4.54 -14.19 -13.96
CA PHE A 23 -3.30 -13.59 -13.44
C PHE A 23 -3.03 -12.21 -14.06
N ARG A 24 -2.15 -11.46 -13.40
CA ARG A 24 -1.59 -10.19 -13.86
C ARG A 24 -0.08 -10.25 -13.79
N CYS A 25 0.57 -9.72 -14.81
CA CYS A 25 2.01 -9.51 -14.83
C CYS A 25 2.25 -8.06 -14.43
N LEU A 26 3.03 -7.87 -13.38
CA LEU A 26 3.24 -6.57 -12.75
C LEU A 26 4.72 -6.24 -12.76
N SER A 27 5.04 -5.02 -13.20
CA SER A 27 6.37 -4.45 -13.09
C SER A 27 6.25 -3.14 -12.32
N PHE A 28 7.09 -2.99 -11.30
CA PHE A 28 7.12 -1.80 -10.47
C PHE A 28 8.55 -1.32 -10.34
N GLU A 29 8.76 -0.06 -10.68
CA GLU A 29 10.04 0.62 -10.53
C GLU A 29 9.91 1.73 -9.49
N CYS A 30 10.96 1.90 -8.69
CA CYS A 30 10.99 3.00 -7.75
C CYS A 30 11.12 4.34 -8.47
N PRO A 31 10.42 5.39 -8.00
CA PRO A 31 10.53 6.71 -8.61
C PRO A 31 11.96 7.28 -8.45
N PRO A 32 12.32 8.32 -9.23
CA PRO A 32 13.61 8.99 -9.10
C PRO A 32 13.89 9.40 -7.65
N ASN A 33 15.15 9.25 -7.24
CA ASN A 33 15.60 9.45 -5.85
C ASN A 33 15.05 8.44 -4.82
N TYR A 34 14.56 7.29 -5.27
CA TYR A 34 14.23 6.17 -4.40
C TYR A 34 14.89 4.89 -4.91
N ARG A 35 15.24 4.01 -3.98
CA ARG A 35 15.77 2.67 -4.28
C ARG A 35 14.90 1.61 -3.63
N GLN A 36 14.85 0.42 -4.21
CA GLN A 36 14.11 -0.68 -3.61
C GLN A 36 14.78 -1.12 -2.30
N ALA A 37 13.99 -1.26 -1.23
CA ALA A 37 14.45 -1.83 0.02
C ALA A 37 14.45 -3.36 -0.07
N GLY A 38 15.49 -4.01 0.46
CA GLY A 38 15.59 -5.48 0.48
C GLY A 38 16.34 -6.12 -0.69
N GLU A 39 17.14 -5.36 -1.44
CA GLU A 39 17.94 -5.83 -2.58
C GLU A 39 19.17 -6.70 -2.18
N ILE A 40 19.03 -7.54 -1.14
CA ILE A 40 20.01 -8.60 -0.85
C ILE A 40 19.32 -9.94 -1.15
N ARG A 41 19.45 -10.36 -2.41
CA ARG A 41 19.41 -11.74 -2.90
C ARG A 41 18.60 -12.74 -2.05
N ALA A 42 17.29 -12.78 -2.26
CA ALA A 42 16.53 -14.02 -2.17
C ALA A 42 15.34 -13.92 -3.12
N ARG A 43 15.38 -14.70 -4.21
CA ARG A 43 14.23 -15.05 -5.07
C ARG A 43 13.24 -15.96 -4.33
N VAL A 44 13.01 -15.74 -3.04
CA VAL A 44 12.22 -16.62 -2.20
C VAL A 44 11.37 -15.76 -1.29
N GLU A 45 10.07 -15.96 -1.47
CA GLU A 45 8.92 -15.37 -0.77
C GLU A 45 8.41 -14.02 -1.28
N ARG A 46 7.28 -14.14 -1.98
CA ARG A 46 6.29 -13.13 -2.33
C ARG A 46 6.14 -12.06 -1.24
N SER A 47 6.98 -11.03 -1.25
CA SER A 47 6.56 -9.79 -0.63
C SER A 47 5.58 -9.16 -1.61
N ASP A 48 4.28 -9.31 -1.34
CA ASP A 48 3.18 -8.66 -2.09
C ASP A 48 3.25 -7.12 -2.04
N THR A 49 4.29 -6.59 -1.41
CA THR A 49 4.58 -5.18 -1.25
C THR A 49 6.01 -4.85 -1.66
N ILE A 50 6.17 -4.07 -2.73
CA ILE A 50 7.45 -3.47 -3.09
C ILE A 50 7.60 -2.18 -2.31
N ARG A 51 8.73 -2.00 -1.62
CA ARG A 51 9.00 -0.80 -0.82
C ARG A 51 10.19 -0.06 -1.40
N CYS A 52 9.96 1.19 -1.79
CA CYS A 52 10.97 2.12 -2.25
C CYS A 52 11.33 3.07 -1.11
N VAL A 53 12.61 3.15 -0.77
CA VAL A 53 13.14 4.04 0.26
C VAL A 53 13.91 5.18 -0.39
N LYS A 54 13.73 6.38 0.17
CA LYS A 54 14.37 7.60 -0.31
C LYS A 54 15.90 7.44 -0.33
N SER A 55 16.50 7.85 -1.44
CA SER A 55 17.92 7.74 -1.76
C SER A 55 18.33 8.93 -2.63
N CYS A 56 18.57 10.07 -1.98
CA CYS A 56 18.94 11.31 -2.64
C CYS A 56 20.40 11.32 -3.10
N GLN A 57 20.68 12.03 -4.20
CA GLN A 57 22.03 12.38 -4.57
C GLN A 57 22.64 13.41 -3.60
N PRO A 58 23.97 13.43 -3.41
CA PRO A 58 24.63 14.52 -2.70
C PRO A 58 24.29 15.85 -3.39
N ASN A 59 23.80 16.84 -2.63
CA ASN A 59 23.36 18.17 -3.08
C ASN A 59 21.95 18.29 -3.68
N ASP A 60 21.17 17.20 -3.78
CA ASP A 60 19.74 17.33 -4.10
C ASP A 60 18.96 17.75 -2.84
N ILE A 61 19.00 19.05 -2.53
CA ILE A 61 18.34 19.64 -1.36
C ILE A 61 16.82 19.45 -1.44
N GLY A 62 16.24 19.54 -2.65
CA GLY A 62 14.81 19.32 -2.87
C GLY A 62 14.41 17.90 -2.47
N CYS A 63 15.20 16.91 -2.90
CA CYS A 63 15.04 15.55 -2.41
C CYS A 63 15.18 15.50 -0.90
N VAL A 64 16.29 15.95 -0.32
CA VAL A 64 16.55 15.82 1.13
C VAL A 64 15.40 16.41 1.98
N LEU A 65 14.88 17.58 1.60
CA LEU A 65 13.80 18.27 2.31
C LEU A 65 12.41 17.70 2.06
N ASP A 66 12.21 16.90 1.00
CA ASP A 66 10.91 16.28 0.74
C ASP A 66 10.48 15.38 1.92
N PRO A 67 9.28 15.53 2.49
CA PRO A 67 8.87 14.77 3.66
C PRO A 67 8.54 13.30 3.35
N VAL A 68 8.44 12.90 2.07
CA VAL A 68 8.21 11.52 1.66
C VAL A 68 9.50 10.73 1.80
N HIS A 69 9.49 9.76 2.70
CA HIS A 69 10.65 8.91 3.00
C HIS A 69 10.55 7.53 2.36
N SER A 70 9.32 7.06 2.11
CA SER A 70 9.11 5.83 1.36
C SER A 70 7.84 5.85 0.54
N VAL A 71 7.87 5.08 -0.54
CA VAL A 71 6.75 4.79 -1.43
C VAL A 71 6.64 3.28 -1.49
N SER A 72 5.50 2.70 -1.14
CA SER A 72 5.26 1.27 -1.30
C SER A 72 4.15 0.97 -2.29
N HIS A 73 4.27 -0.16 -2.97
CA HIS A 73 3.30 -0.67 -3.93
C HIS A 73 2.81 -2.00 -3.40
N THR A 74 1.55 -2.06 -2.99
CA THR A 74 0.88 -3.28 -2.52
C THR A 74 -0.17 -3.68 -3.53
N VAL A 75 -0.31 -4.98 -3.79
CA VAL A 75 -1.28 -5.48 -4.77
C VAL A 75 -2.31 -6.36 -4.06
N ILE A 76 -3.59 -6.13 -4.34
CA ILE A 76 -4.69 -6.94 -3.81
C ILE A 76 -5.70 -7.30 -4.91
N SER A 77 -6.33 -8.47 -4.75
CA SER A 77 -7.49 -8.89 -5.55
C SER A 77 -8.73 -8.81 -4.67
N LEU A 78 -9.74 -8.07 -5.12
CA LEU A 78 -11.06 -7.99 -4.48
C LEU A 78 -12.13 -8.64 -5.35
N PRO A 79 -13.19 -9.20 -4.76
CA PRO A 79 -14.32 -9.73 -5.51
C PRO A 79 -15.35 -8.67 -5.85
N THR A 80 -16.26 -9.02 -6.77
CA THR A 80 -17.55 -8.33 -6.88
C THR A 80 -18.52 -8.92 -5.85
N PHE A 81 -18.85 -8.16 -4.82
CA PHE A 81 -19.81 -8.61 -3.80
C PHE A 81 -21.25 -8.53 -4.31
N ARG A 82 -22.01 -9.63 -4.19
CA ARG A 82 -23.47 -9.63 -4.41
C ARG A 82 -24.22 -8.98 -3.25
N GLU A 83 -23.81 -9.33 -2.03
CA GLU A 83 -24.38 -8.80 -0.80
C GLU A 83 -23.26 -8.17 0.04
N PHE A 84 -23.22 -6.84 0.07
CA PHE A 84 -22.25 -6.08 0.84
C PHE A 84 -22.90 -5.62 2.16
N THR A 85 -22.87 -6.49 3.17
CA THR A 85 -23.60 -6.27 4.44
C THR A 85 -22.81 -5.51 5.49
N LYS A 86 -21.48 -5.51 5.39
CA LYS A 86 -20.58 -4.82 6.32
C LYS A 86 -19.30 -4.36 5.60
N PRO A 87 -18.60 -3.34 6.12
CA PRO A 87 -17.28 -2.99 5.62
C PRO A 87 -16.27 -4.14 5.72
N GLU A 88 -15.47 -4.32 4.68
CA GLU A 88 -14.42 -5.34 4.62
C GLU A 88 -13.05 -4.69 4.81
N GLU A 89 -12.21 -5.26 5.70
CA GLU A 89 -10.86 -4.76 5.95
C GLU A 89 -9.90 -5.32 4.89
N ILE A 90 -9.25 -4.43 4.12
CA ILE A 90 -8.49 -4.85 2.91
C ILE A 90 -6.98 -4.64 3.02
N VAL A 91 -6.53 -3.61 3.75
CA VAL A 91 -5.11 -3.26 3.90
C VAL A 91 -4.87 -2.72 5.31
N PHE A 92 -3.77 -3.15 5.93
CA PHE A 92 -3.35 -2.70 7.26
C PHE A 92 -2.06 -1.88 7.17
N LEU A 93 -2.17 -0.58 7.39
CA LEU A 93 -1.05 0.37 7.41
C LEU A 93 -0.38 0.33 8.79
N ARG A 94 0.55 -0.61 8.98
CA ARG A 94 1.28 -0.77 10.24
C ARG A 94 2.41 0.25 10.35
N THR A 95 2.45 0.95 11.49
CA THR A 95 3.52 1.89 11.81
C THR A 95 4.70 1.16 12.46
N MET A 96 5.90 1.73 12.45
CA MET A 96 7.05 1.21 13.24
C MET A 96 7.17 1.93 14.60
N SER A 97 6.27 2.87 14.90
CA SER A 97 6.31 3.64 16.14
C SER A 97 5.53 2.92 17.25
N PRO A 98 6.13 2.67 18.43
CA PRO A 98 5.37 2.17 19.57
C PRO A 98 4.30 3.20 19.98
N ALA A 99 3.12 2.73 20.38
CA ALA A 99 1.99 3.57 20.80
C ALA A 99 2.28 4.39 22.08
N HIS A 100 3.37 4.09 22.77
CA HIS A 100 3.79 4.75 24.00
C HIS A 100 5.14 5.45 23.82
N SER A 101 5.19 6.50 23.00
CA SER A 101 6.20 7.54 23.14
C SER A 101 5.78 8.51 24.25
N SER A 102 6.70 8.85 25.16
CA SER A 102 6.53 9.78 26.28
C SER A 102 5.60 10.97 25.96
N PRO A 103 4.76 11.45 26.90
CA PRO A 103 3.81 12.55 26.68
C PRO A 103 4.44 13.88 26.25
N GLN A 104 5.77 14.02 26.31
CA GLN A 104 6.51 15.21 25.86
C GLN A 104 6.92 15.18 24.37
N LEU A 105 6.77 14.05 23.68
CA LEU A 105 7.13 13.88 22.27
C LEU A 105 6.03 13.08 21.54
N SER A 106 4.77 13.52 21.66
CA SER A 106 3.68 12.83 20.96
C SER A 106 3.81 13.10 19.46
N SER A 107 4.31 12.11 18.73
CA SER A 107 4.22 12.09 17.28
C SER A 107 2.86 11.48 16.95
N ASP A 108 1.92 12.31 16.52
CA ASP A 108 0.63 11.80 16.06
C ASP A 108 0.78 11.19 14.66
N ILE A 109 -0.03 10.19 14.37
CA ILE A 109 -0.05 9.54 13.06
C ILE A 109 -1.43 9.73 12.46
N VAL A 110 -1.46 10.38 11.30
CA VAL A 110 -2.65 10.65 10.50
C VAL A 110 -2.59 9.79 9.25
N PHE A 111 -3.70 9.16 8.92
CA PHE A 111 -3.84 8.34 7.71
C PHE A 111 -4.80 9.02 6.75
N ASP A 112 -4.35 9.24 5.52
CA ASP A 112 -5.12 9.95 4.51
C ASP A 112 -5.28 9.11 3.24
N ILE A 113 -6.45 9.21 2.63
CA ILE A 113 -6.66 8.78 1.25
C ILE A 113 -6.38 9.99 0.36
N LEU A 114 -5.32 9.91 -0.45
CA LEU A 114 -4.90 11.01 -1.31
C LEU A 114 -5.67 11.02 -2.62
N GLU A 115 -5.71 9.86 -3.30
CA GLU A 115 -6.22 9.76 -4.67
C GLU A 115 -6.81 8.38 -4.93
N GLY A 116 -7.64 8.27 -5.97
CA GLY A 116 -8.16 6.99 -6.45
C GLY A 116 -9.32 6.41 -5.64
N ASN A 117 -9.95 7.15 -4.72
CA ASN A 117 -11.13 6.67 -3.98
C ASN A 117 -12.41 6.72 -4.82
N VAL A 118 -12.55 5.81 -5.78
CA VAL A 118 -13.70 5.74 -6.68
C VAL A 118 -14.99 5.62 -5.88
N GLN A 119 -15.95 6.51 -6.14
CA GLN A 119 -17.26 6.58 -5.48
C GLN A 119 -17.22 6.70 -3.94
N ASN A 120 -16.10 7.13 -3.35
CA ASN A 120 -15.87 7.09 -1.91
C ASN A 120 -16.14 5.69 -1.33
N SER A 121 -15.60 4.67 -2.00
CA SER A 121 -15.79 3.27 -1.65
C SER A 121 -14.85 2.78 -0.55
N PHE A 122 -13.88 3.59 -0.16
CA PHE A 122 -12.91 3.25 0.89
C PHE A 122 -12.87 4.30 2.00
N ASP A 123 -12.63 3.85 3.22
CA ASP A 123 -12.27 4.67 4.36
C ASP A 123 -11.04 4.10 5.10
N ILE A 124 -10.52 4.86 6.07
CA ILE A 124 -9.44 4.41 6.94
C ILE A 124 -9.86 4.61 8.40
N VAL A 125 -9.69 3.59 9.22
CA VAL A 125 -9.89 3.66 10.67
C VAL A 125 -8.57 3.49 11.39
N LYS A 126 -8.25 4.42 12.29
CA LYS A 126 -7.10 4.29 13.19
C LYS A 126 -7.44 3.33 14.34
N ARG A 127 -6.69 2.24 14.45
CA ARG A 127 -6.80 1.22 15.51
C ARG A 127 -5.47 1.11 16.25
N GLN A 128 -5.52 0.70 17.52
CA GLN A 128 -4.34 0.23 18.24
C GLN A 128 -4.37 -1.29 18.30
N GLU A 129 -3.28 -1.92 17.88
CA GLU A 129 -3.14 -3.38 17.88
C GLU A 129 -1.76 -3.74 18.44
N HIS A 130 -1.71 -4.56 19.49
CA HIS A 130 -0.46 -4.95 20.17
C HIS A 130 0.47 -3.77 20.54
N GLY A 131 -0.11 -2.63 20.94
CA GLY A 131 0.66 -1.42 21.28
C GLY A 131 1.26 -0.69 20.08
N MET A 132 0.74 -0.93 18.87
CA MET A 132 1.13 -0.24 17.64
C MET A 132 -0.08 0.47 17.03
N ILE A 133 0.13 1.66 16.47
CA ILE A 133 -0.92 2.35 15.70
C ILE A 133 -1.00 1.72 14.31
N VAL A 134 -2.20 1.35 13.89
CA VAL A 134 -2.50 0.74 12.59
C VAL A 134 -3.62 1.53 11.92
N GLY A 135 -3.42 1.89 10.65
CA GLY A 135 -4.48 2.40 9.79
C GLY A 135 -5.16 1.24 9.06
N VAL A 136 -6.40 0.94 9.40
CA VAL A 136 -7.19 -0.13 8.77
C VAL A 136 -7.96 0.46 7.61
N VAL A 137 -7.54 0.14 6.38
CA VAL A 137 -8.23 0.54 5.16
C VAL A 137 -9.40 -0.42 4.95
N ARG A 138 -10.60 0.11 4.79
CA ARG A 138 -11.80 -0.69 4.59
C ARG A 138 -12.48 -0.34 3.29
N GLN A 139 -12.99 -1.35 2.60
CA GLN A 139 -14.03 -1.16 1.63
C GLN A 139 -15.33 -0.90 2.39
N VAL A 140 -16.04 0.18 2.07
CA VAL A 140 -17.33 0.57 2.68
C VAL A 140 -18.47 0.59 1.66
N LYS A 141 -18.17 0.47 0.37
CA LYS A 141 -19.14 0.28 -0.71
C LYS A 141 -18.70 -0.83 -1.64
N PRO A 142 -19.63 -1.61 -2.21
CA PRO A 142 -19.30 -2.62 -3.19
C PRO A 142 -18.67 -1.98 -4.43
N LEU A 143 -17.69 -2.67 -5.00
CA LEU A 143 -17.15 -2.37 -6.32
C LEU A 143 -17.61 -3.46 -7.27
N ILE A 144 -17.99 -3.06 -8.48
CA ILE A 144 -18.42 -3.97 -9.54
C ILE A 144 -17.25 -4.13 -10.50
N GLY A 145 -16.75 -5.35 -10.64
CA GLY A 145 -15.73 -5.71 -11.62
C GLY A 145 -16.30 -5.84 -13.04
N SER A 146 -15.47 -5.91 -14.08
CA SER A 146 -14.01 -5.86 -14.05
C SER A 146 -13.50 -4.42 -13.87
N LEU A 147 -12.78 -4.16 -12.78
CA LEU A 147 -12.25 -2.83 -12.46
C LEU A 147 -10.82 -2.94 -11.93
N ASN A 148 -9.91 -2.14 -12.48
CA ASN A 148 -8.53 -2.01 -12.01
C ASN A 148 -8.28 -0.57 -11.60
N MET A 149 -7.74 -0.35 -10.40
CA MET A 149 -7.53 0.99 -9.87
C MET A 149 -6.34 1.04 -8.91
N VAL A 150 -5.84 2.24 -8.66
CA VAL A 150 -4.79 2.50 -7.66
C VAL A 150 -5.35 3.43 -6.60
N LEU A 151 -5.43 2.94 -5.36
CA LEU A 151 -5.79 3.75 -4.19
C LEU A 151 -4.49 4.25 -3.55
N LYS A 152 -4.28 5.56 -3.59
CA LYS A 152 -3.06 6.20 -3.06
C LYS A 152 -3.32 6.71 -1.66
N LEU A 153 -2.53 6.22 -0.71
CA LEU A 153 -2.68 6.47 0.71
C LEU A 153 -1.43 7.17 1.26
N ALA A 154 -1.60 7.91 2.35
CA ALA A 154 -0.49 8.51 3.09
C ALA A 154 -0.55 8.13 4.57
N MET A 155 0.61 7.80 5.13
CA MET A 155 0.85 7.74 6.57
C MET A 155 1.69 8.96 6.95
N ASN A 156 1.07 9.92 7.62
CA ASN A 156 1.67 11.19 8.02
C ASN A 156 2.05 11.14 9.51
N TYR A 157 3.34 11.23 9.79
CA TYR A 157 3.86 11.42 11.15
C TYR A 157 3.92 12.92 11.40
N VAL A 158 3.17 13.37 12.40
CA VAL A 158 2.96 14.78 12.72
C VAL A 158 3.58 15.06 14.06
N THR A 159 4.49 16.02 14.10
CA THR A 159 5.14 16.50 15.33
C THR A 159 4.88 17.99 15.43
N SER A 160 4.29 18.43 16.54
CA SER A 160 3.92 19.85 16.77
C SER A 160 3.07 20.45 15.64
N GLY A 161 2.17 19.67 15.05
CA GLY A 161 1.28 20.09 13.96
C GLY A 161 1.91 20.11 12.56
N VAL A 162 3.19 19.76 12.42
CA VAL A 162 3.89 19.70 11.13
C VAL A 162 4.17 18.25 10.75
N VAL A 163 3.98 17.90 9.47
CA VAL A 163 4.35 16.58 8.94
C VAL A 163 5.86 16.48 8.91
N SER A 164 6.43 15.67 9.80
CA SER A 164 7.87 15.40 9.87
C SER A 164 8.29 14.30 8.89
N HIS A 165 7.41 13.33 8.66
CA HIS A 165 7.68 12.18 7.81
C HIS A 165 6.39 11.67 7.17
N ARG A 166 6.46 11.28 5.90
CA ARG A 166 5.35 10.73 5.11
C ARG A 166 5.77 9.41 4.46
N ASN A 167 4.93 8.39 4.60
CA ASN A 167 4.99 7.20 3.75
C ASN A 167 3.81 7.20 2.79
N ILE A 168 4.09 7.01 1.50
CA ILE A 168 3.06 6.81 0.49
C ILE A 168 2.86 5.32 0.28
N VAL A 169 1.60 4.89 0.20
CA VAL A 169 1.24 3.51 -0.11
C VAL A 169 0.28 3.52 -1.30
N ASN A 170 0.74 2.96 -2.42
CA ASN A 170 -0.06 2.74 -3.62
C ASN A 170 -0.64 1.33 -3.55
N VAL A 171 -1.94 1.22 -3.33
CA VAL A 171 -2.65 -0.07 -3.33
C VAL A 171 -3.24 -0.30 -4.72
N HIS A 172 -2.69 -1.26 -5.44
CA HIS A 172 -3.18 -1.70 -6.75
C HIS A 172 -4.30 -2.71 -6.53
N ILE A 173 -5.52 -2.33 -6.85
CA ILE A 173 -6.73 -3.10 -6.59
C ILE A 173 -7.25 -3.66 -7.91
N PHE A 174 -7.31 -4.98 -8.00
CA PHE A 174 -7.94 -5.70 -9.10
C PHE A 174 -9.28 -6.27 -8.63
N VAL A 175 -10.39 -5.74 -9.14
CA VAL A 175 -11.74 -6.21 -8.83
C VAL A 175 -12.18 -7.18 -9.93
N SER A 176 -12.40 -8.43 -9.55
CA SER A 176 -12.84 -9.50 -10.43
C SER A 176 -14.28 -9.30 -10.90
N GLU A 177 -14.58 -9.64 -12.15
CA GLU A 177 -15.95 -9.70 -12.69
C GLU A 177 -16.78 -10.86 -12.08
N PHE A 178 -16.09 -11.89 -11.60
CA PHE A 178 -16.72 -13.02 -10.91
C PHE A 178 -17.13 -12.61 -9.50
N TRP A 179 -18.36 -12.93 -9.14
CA TRP A 179 -18.92 -12.76 -7.80
C TRP A 179 -18.75 -14.05 -6.98
N PHE A 180 -18.83 -13.94 -5.65
CA PHE A 180 -19.09 -15.06 -4.73
C PHE A 180 -20.09 -14.65 -3.65
#